data_AF-A0A1G7X0Q0-F1
#
_entry.id   AF-A0A1G7X0Q0-F1
#
_cell.length_a   1.000
_cell.length_b   1.000
_cell.length_c   1.000
_cell.angle_alpha   90.00
_cell.angle_beta   90.00
_cell.angle_gamma   90.00
#
_symmetry.space_group_name_H-M   'P 1'
#
loop_
_entity.id
_entity.type
_entity.pdbx_description
1 polymer ?
#
loop_
_entity_poly.entity_id
_entity_poly.type
_entity_poly.pdbx_seq_one_letter_code
_entity_poly.pdbx_strand_id
1 'polypeptide(L)'
;MNKILRFSLVAFMAMMVGNVMAGEATLKYSGSTTGNMLADGSNEAASVGLSDSEWSVTANKGAATNAPGLNKAGDIRLYWHKDGGNTITVSSLNNATINNIAITFTGESYSNVSVTVGDNEVSCVDGKYAINSTSFVLGNANTSNVQVRISQIDITFGGSAPTETATSIKFSEGYQTQIAKGPDGMFPEIGSSVALPTATVMADGAAVAGANVEWSLEVKSWKEKSEGELPILKDGRISFEGHGVVTVKATYAGNDSYQASSKSYTLTVYNSYGKLSEMVKDIVDINGDKDDEDDKDGSPVFYFFRNIDAEGFPALTSTVTYVNGKYIYLTDGEGYNLLFYGTNTQNLKQGDKISGNVGEANLGGFWGNLKRYKKLPEFVFTDMNVKVESEGNAVEPTTIAADKLVEYINAYVKIENAQLVSVDNKNLVFKVGETDLAVYNQFTVDLNALELGATYTLTGMGSIFNTTKQLNLIEFAKTADAPASVNTISTAKKNGAIYNLAGQRVQTMSRGLYIKDGKKFIVK
;
A
#
# COMPACT_ATOMS: atom_id res chain seq x y z
N MET A 1 -71.54 18.47 32.41
CA MET A 1 -70.98 18.80 31.08
C MET A 1 -71.86 18.18 30.01
N ASN A 2 -72.46 19.02 29.15
CA ASN A 2 -73.29 18.56 28.03
C ASN A 2 -72.49 17.64 27.09
N LYS A 3 -73.12 16.58 26.59
CA LYS A 3 -72.49 15.57 25.72
C LYS A 3 -71.82 16.20 24.48
N ILE A 4 -72.40 17.29 23.96
CA ILE A 4 -71.83 18.09 22.87
C ILE A 4 -70.46 18.68 23.23
N LEU A 5 -70.30 19.20 24.46
CA LEU A 5 -69.04 19.81 24.91
C LEU A 5 -67.90 18.77 25.03
N ARG A 6 -68.22 17.50 25.31
CA ARG A 6 -67.25 16.40 25.34
C ARG A 6 -66.83 15.95 23.95
N PHE A 7 -67.76 15.87 22.99
CA PHE A 7 -67.42 15.55 21.60
C PHE A 7 -66.66 16.67 20.91
N SER A 8 -66.97 17.93 21.21
CA SER A 8 -66.19 19.08 20.71
C SER A 8 -64.77 19.11 21.31
N LEU A 9 -64.58 18.76 22.59
CA LEU A 9 -63.26 18.69 23.22
C LEU A 9 -62.43 17.52 22.69
N VAL A 10 -63.04 16.36 22.42
CA VAL A 10 -62.36 15.20 21.81
C VAL A 10 -62.03 15.44 20.34
N ALA A 11 -62.90 16.10 19.58
CA ALA A 11 -62.61 16.51 18.20
C ALA A 11 -61.53 17.61 18.14
N PHE A 12 -61.51 18.53 19.11
CA PHE A 12 -60.47 19.55 19.24
C PHE A 12 -59.13 18.95 19.71
N MET A 13 -59.14 17.97 20.62
CA MET A 13 -57.94 17.20 20.96
C MET A 13 -57.45 16.33 19.79
N ALA A 14 -58.35 15.71 19.01
CA ALA A 14 -57.99 14.95 17.81
C ALA A 14 -57.50 15.84 16.66
N MET A 15 -57.91 17.11 16.58
CA MET A 15 -57.31 18.11 15.68
C MET A 15 -55.98 18.67 16.21
N MET A 16 -55.71 18.58 17.52
CA MET A 16 -54.44 18.98 18.14
C MET A 16 -53.38 17.86 18.16
N VAL A 17 -53.76 16.60 17.88
CA VAL A 17 -52.81 15.58 17.44
C VAL A 17 -52.54 15.89 15.97
N GLY A 18 -51.52 16.72 15.72
CA GLY A 18 -51.20 17.20 14.37
C GLY A 18 -51.17 16.04 13.38
N ASN A 19 -52.05 16.10 12.37
CA ASN A 19 -51.92 15.26 11.20
C ASN A 19 -50.56 15.60 10.58
N VAL A 20 -49.56 14.74 10.75
CA VAL A 20 -48.29 14.84 10.02
C VAL A 20 -48.64 14.52 8.57
N MET A 21 -48.97 15.55 7.81
CA MET A 21 -49.22 15.43 6.38
C MET A 21 -47.94 14.95 5.71
N ALA A 22 -48.05 13.95 4.84
CA ALA A 22 -46.93 13.58 4.00
C ALA A 22 -46.49 14.78 3.15
N GLY A 23 -45.18 14.99 3.04
CA GLY A 23 -44.59 16.14 2.41
C GLY A 23 -43.18 15.85 1.89
N GLU A 24 -42.65 16.84 1.18
CA GLU A 24 -41.30 16.83 0.63
C GLU A 24 -40.57 18.09 1.12
N ALA A 25 -39.29 17.95 1.46
CA ALA A 25 -38.41 19.04 1.83
C ALA A 25 -37.08 18.88 1.09
N THR A 26 -36.44 20.01 0.75
CA THR A 26 -35.15 20.00 0.07
C THR A 26 -34.12 20.73 0.92
N LEU A 27 -33.10 20.00 1.36
CA LEU A 27 -31.94 20.56 2.03
C LEU A 27 -30.91 20.96 0.96
N LYS A 28 -30.63 22.26 0.86
CA LYS A 28 -29.74 22.83 -0.15
C LYS A 28 -29.12 24.14 0.32
N TYR A 29 -27.81 24.29 0.17
CA TYR A 29 -27.16 25.58 0.34
C TYR A 29 -27.33 26.44 -0.91
N SER A 30 -28.00 27.59 -0.78
CA SER A 30 -28.21 28.56 -1.88
C SER A 30 -27.54 29.90 -1.65
N GLY A 31 -26.67 30.01 -0.64
CA GLY A 31 -25.94 31.25 -0.34
C GLY A 31 -24.85 31.56 -1.36
N SER A 32 -24.54 32.84 -1.53
CA SER A 32 -23.51 33.31 -2.47
C SER A 32 -22.11 33.45 -1.83
N THR A 33 -21.96 33.07 -0.56
CA THR A 33 -20.73 33.19 0.22
C THR A 33 -20.10 31.82 0.47
N THR A 34 -18.86 31.81 0.96
CA THR A 34 -18.22 30.58 1.45
C THR A 34 -18.02 30.70 2.95
N GLY A 35 -18.38 29.65 3.68
CA GLY A 35 -18.26 29.56 5.13
C GLY A 35 -18.35 28.11 5.61
N ASN A 36 -18.59 27.94 6.91
CA ASN A 36 -18.80 26.65 7.55
C ASN A 36 -20.06 26.72 8.40
N MET A 37 -20.75 25.59 8.54
CA MET A 37 -21.78 25.43 9.57
C MET A 37 -21.18 25.61 10.96
N LEU A 38 -21.99 26.07 11.90
CA LEU A 38 -21.63 26.13 13.30
C LEU A 38 -21.64 24.71 13.89
N ALA A 39 -20.47 24.23 14.33
CA ALA A 39 -20.30 22.92 14.97
C ALA A 39 -20.33 23.02 16.50
N ASP A 40 -21.28 23.81 17.03
CA ASP A 40 -21.47 24.10 18.44
C ASP A 40 -22.81 23.57 18.98
N GLY A 41 -23.54 22.81 18.16
CA GLY A 41 -24.86 22.27 18.48
C GLY A 41 -26.03 23.21 18.13
N SER A 42 -25.77 24.37 17.54
CA SER A 42 -26.82 25.25 17.01
C SER A 42 -27.57 24.63 15.82
N ASN A 43 -28.82 25.07 15.63
CA ASN A 43 -29.65 24.63 14.51
C ASN A 43 -29.32 25.44 13.24
N GLU A 44 -28.71 24.78 12.27
CA GLU A 44 -28.29 25.31 10.97
C GLU A 44 -29.31 25.05 9.85
N ALA A 45 -30.56 24.65 10.17
CA ALA A 45 -31.58 24.33 9.17
C ALA A 45 -31.80 25.46 8.15
N ALA A 46 -31.90 26.71 8.62
CA ALA A 46 -32.07 27.89 7.77
C ALA A 46 -30.87 28.12 6.85
N SER A 47 -29.65 27.81 7.31
CA SER A 47 -28.42 27.93 6.50
C SER A 47 -28.46 27.02 5.27
N VAL A 48 -29.23 25.93 5.31
CA VAL A 48 -29.38 24.97 4.20
C VAL A 48 -30.80 24.87 3.66
N GLY A 49 -31.55 25.97 3.75
CA GLY A 49 -32.83 26.11 3.05
C GLY A 49 -34.00 25.34 3.66
N LEU A 50 -33.85 24.77 4.85
CA LEU A 50 -34.94 24.14 5.60
C LEU A 50 -35.56 25.13 6.60
N SER A 51 -36.84 24.93 6.94
CA SER A 51 -37.50 25.70 8.00
C SER A 51 -36.98 25.27 9.37
N ASP A 52 -36.39 26.20 10.12
CA ASP A 52 -35.86 25.98 11.47
C ASP A 52 -36.96 25.70 12.53
N SER A 53 -38.22 25.97 12.18
CA SER A 53 -39.39 25.61 12.99
C SER A 53 -39.85 24.16 12.81
N GLU A 54 -39.46 23.51 11.72
CA GLU A 54 -39.87 22.13 11.38
C GLU A 54 -38.70 21.15 11.41
N TRP A 55 -37.47 21.64 11.20
CA TRP A 55 -36.28 20.84 11.05
C TRP A 55 -35.16 21.33 11.95
N SER A 56 -34.37 20.37 12.45
CA SER A 56 -33.08 20.62 13.07
C SER A 56 -31.99 20.07 12.18
N VAL A 57 -31.01 20.91 11.83
CA VAL A 57 -29.77 20.48 11.18
C VAL A 57 -28.63 20.88 12.10
N THR A 58 -27.86 19.92 12.61
CA THR A 58 -26.72 20.20 13.49
C THR A 58 -25.45 19.62 12.89
N ALA A 59 -24.34 20.34 13.04
CA ALA A 59 -23.05 19.92 12.53
C ALA A 59 -22.13 19.45 13.65
N ASN A 60 -21.33 18.42 13.38
CA ASN A 60 -20.21 18.03 14.21
C ASN A 60 -18.92 18.05 13.36
N LYS A 61 -17.91 18.72 13.87
CA LYS A 61 -16.61 18.85 13.23
C LYS A 61 -15.79 17.55 13.30
N GLY A 62 -15.98 16.73 14.33
CA GLY A 62 -15.10 15.61 14.61
C GLY A 62 -13.65 16.06 14.76
N ALA A 63 -12.72 15.26 14.24
CA ALA A 63 -11.28 15.55 14.23
C ALA A 63 -10.80 16.31 12.97
N ALA A 64 -11.70 16.59 12.02
CA ALA A 64 -11.34 17.36 10.82
C ALA A 64 -10.92 18.79 11.17
N THR A 65 -10.12 19.44 10.32
CA THR A 65 -9.67 20.83 10.53
C THR A 65 -10.83 21.83 10.51
N ASN A 66 -11.82 21.59 9.66
CA ASN A 66 -12.97 22.47 9.44
C ASN A 66 -14.27 21.72 9.76
N ALA A 67 -15.28 22.46 10.25
CA ALA A 67 -16.66 21.98 10.31
C ALA A 67 -17.24 21.82 8.88
N PRO A 68 -18.41 21.17 8.69
CA PRO A 68 -19.06 21.08 7.39
C PRO A 68 -19.08 22.42 6.64
N GLY A 69 -18.57 22.42 5.42
CA GLY A 69 -18.41 23.63 4.61
C GLY A 69 -19.65 23.97 3.83
N LEU A 70 -19.95 25.27 3.71
CA LEU A 70 -20.97 25.82 2.81
C LEU A 70 -20.23 26.62 1.74
N ASN A 71 -20.25 26.16 0.48
CA ASN A 71 -19.47 26.78 -0.58
C ASN A 71 -20.33 27.66 -1.49
N LYS A 72 -19.76 28.76 -2.02
CA LYS A 72 -20.43 29.66 -2.97
C LYS A 72 -20.97 28.98 -4.25
N ALA A 73 -20.45 27.78 -4.57
CA ALA A 73 -20.95 26.96 -5.66
C ALA A 73 -22.28 26.23 -5.34
N GLY A 74 -22.78 26.34 -4.10
CA GLY A 74 -23.97 25.63 -3.61
C GLY A 74 -23.65 24.29 -2.93
N ASP A 75 -22.37 23.91 -2.80
CA ASP A 75 -21.99 22.64 -2.20
C ASP A 75 -22.03 22.69 -0.67
N ILE A 76 -22.57 21.64 -0.06
CA ILE A 76 -22.32 21.26 1.33
C ILE A 76 -21.17 20.25 1.34
N ARG A 77 -20.13 20.53 2.13
CA ARG A 77 -18.87 19.76 2.14
C ARG A 77 -18.67 19.04 3.45
N LEU A 78 -18.52 17.72 3.41
CA LEU A 78 -18.10 16.92 4.56
C LEU A 78 -16.61 16.60 4.42
N TYR A 79 -15.79 17.06 5.36
CA TYR A 79 -14.35 16.82 5.35
C TYR A 79 -14.00 15.47 6.01
N TRP A 80 -13.07 14.74 5.39
CA TRP A 80 -12.53 13.50 5.92
C TRP A 80 -11.50 13.75 7.03
N HIS A 81 -11.41 12.82 7.98
CA HIS A 81 -10.27 12.68 8.88
C HIS A 81 -10.12 11.22 9.33
N LYS A 82 -8.87 10.76 9.48
CA LYS A 82 -8.54 9.39 9.93
C LYS A 82 -9.13 9.02 11.29
N ASP A 83 -9.27 9.99 12.18
CA ASP A 83 -9.75 9.82 13.56
C ASP A 83 -11.24 10.21 13.73
N GLY A 84 -12.00 10.22 12.64
CA GLY A 84 -13.42 10.61 12.62
C GLY A 84 -13.64 11.99 11.98
N GLY A 85 -14.21 11.99 10.77
CA GLY A 85 -14.50 13.20 9.98
C GLY A 85 -15.73 13.97 10.44
N ASN A 86 -16.20 14.89 9.59
CA ASN A 86 -17.42 15.63 9.86
C ASN A 86 -18.67 14.76 9.82
N THR A 87 -19.67 15.16 10.60
CA THR A 87 -21.05 14.70 10.43
C THR A 87 -22.07 15.84 10.42
N ILE A 88 -23.21 15.60 9.77
CA ILE A 88 -24.41 16.44 9.84
C ILE A 88 -25.57 15.57 10.29
N THR A 89 -26.27 15.96 11.35
CA THR A 89 -27.51 15.31 11.80
C THR A 89 -28.70 16.14 11.34
N VAL A 90 -29.66 15.51 10.68
CA VAL A 90 -30.92 16.12 10.25
C VAL A 90 -32.06 15.44 10.98
N SER A 91 -32.90 16.21 11.66
CA SER A 91 -34.01 15.72 12.48
C SER A 91 -35.28 16.50 12.20
N SER A 92 -36.42 15.81 12.20
CA SER A 92 -37.74 16.42 12.24
C SER A 92 -38.06 16.90 13.66
N LEU A 93 -38.49 18.16 13.82
CA LEU A 93 -38.91 18.73 15.10
C LEU A 93 -40.37 18.42 15.46
N ASN A 94 -41.19 18.08 14.46
CA ASN A 94 -42.60 17.74 14.64
C ASN A 94 -42.83 16.21 14.75
N ASN A 95 -41.77 15.42 14.93
CA ASN A 95 -41.79 13.96 14.97
C ASN A 95 -42.36 13.32 13.69
N ALA A 96 -42.23 14.00 12.55
CA ALA A 96 -42.52 13.38 11.26
C ALA A 96 -41.49 12.29 10.96
N THR A 97 -41.99 11.14 10.49
CA THR A 97 -41.12 10.09 9.96
C THR A 97 -40.51 10.55 8.65
N ILE A 98 -39.18 10.60 8.59
CA ILE A 98 -38.41 10.74 7.36
C ILE A 98 -38.41 9.36 6.71
N ASN A 99 -39.11 9.24 5.58
CA ASN A 99 -39.29 7.96 4.89
C ASN A 99 -38.06 7.65 4.03
N ASN A 100 -37.68 8.58 3.16
CA ASN A 100 -36.57 8.40 2.24
C ASN A 100 -35.80 9.71 2.07
N ILE A 101 -34.51 9.58 1.75
CA ILE A 101 -33.71 10.69 1.21
C ILE A 101 -33.07 10.29 -0.12
N ALA A 102 -32.93 11.26 -1.03
CA ALA A 102 -32.13 11.16 -2.24
C ALA A 102 -31.03 12.24 -2.20
N ILE A 103 -29.78 11.83 -2.39
CA ILE A 103 -28.62 12.73 -2.30
C ILE A 103 -28.07 12.99 -3.70
N THR A 104 -27.95 14.26 -4.06
CA THR A 104 -27.29 14.69 -5.30
C THR A 104 -25.92 15.25 -4.98
N PHE A 105 -24.89 14.79 -5.69
CA PHE A 105 -23.51 15.21 -5.51
C PHE A 105 -23.06 16.16 -6.63
N THR A 106 -22.07 17.01 -6.33
CA THR A 106 -21.44 17.89 -7.34
C THR A 106 -20.20 17.23 -7.94
N GLY A 107 -20.20 16.94 -9.24
CA GLY A 107 -19.06 16.37 -9.99
C GLY A 107 -19.12 14.85 -10.15
N GLU A 108 -18.16 14.27 -10.89
CA GLU A 108 -18.23 12.87 -11.38
C GLU A 108 -17.76 11.79 -10.37
N SER A 109 -17.21 12.13 -9.18
CA SER A 109 -16.46 11.16 -8.35
C SER A 109 -16.69 11.20 -6.82
N TYR A 110 -17.88 11.50 -6.29
CA TYR A 110 -18.06 11.73 -4.84
C TYR A 110 -19.24 10.99 -4.17
N SER A 111 -19.34 9.68 -4.34
CA SER A 111 -20.43 8.83 -3.77
C SER A 111 -20.17 8.25 -2.37
N ASN A 112 -19.02 8.51 -1.74
CA ASN A 112 -18.66 7.93 -0.44
C ASN A 112 -19.21 8.74 0.75
N VAL A 113 -20.53 8.90 0.81
CA VAL A 113 -21.24 9.40 1.99
C VAL A 113 -21.69 8.22 2.84
N SER A 114 -21.51 8.30 4.16
CA SER A 114 -22.21 7.40 5.08
C SER A 114 -23.53 8.03 5.47
N VAL A 115 -24.60 7.23 5.48
CA VAL A 115 -25.91 7.63 6.00
C VAL A 115 -26.23 6.71 7.16
N THR A 116 -26.49 7.25 8.35
CA THR A 116 -26.81 6.44 9.52
C THR A 116 -28.12 6.86 10.19
N VAL A 117 -28.79 5.87 10.79
CA VAL A 117 -29.99 6.03 11.62
C VAL A 117 -29.71 5.38 12.95
N GLY A 118 -29.61 6.18 14.01
CA GLY A 118 -28.98 5.75 15.26
C GLY A 118 -27.54 5.28 15.01
N ASP A 119 -27.24 4.05 15.41
CA ASP A 119 -25.91 3.43 15.24
C ASP A 119 -25.76 2.64 13.93
N ASN A 120 -26.78 2.62 13.07
CA ASN A 120 -26.82 1.75 11.89
C ASN A 120 -26.57 2.50 10.61
N GLU A 121 -25.80 1.88 9.71
CA GLU A 121 -25.61 2.39 8.36
C GLU A 121 -26.78 1.98 7.45
N VAL A 122 -27.24 2.93 6.64
CA VAL A 122 -28.32 2.78 5.67
C VAL A 122 -27.70 2.75 4.28
N SER A 123 -28.00 1.71 3.50
CA SER A 123 -27.53 1.58 2.13
C SER A 123 -28.46 2.27 1.14
N CYS A 124 -27.89 2.77 0.04
CA CYS A 124 -28.63 3.34 -1.07
C CYS A 124 -29.17 2.23 -1.99
N VAL A 125 -30.46 2.29 -2.33
CA VAL A 125 -31.10 1.43 -3.32
C VAL A 125 -31.82 2.33 -4.32
N ASP A 126 -31.56 2.15 -5.61
CA ASP A 126 -32.14 2.95 -6.70
C ASP A 126 -32.03 4.48 -6.48
N GLY A 127 -30.88 4.93 -5.96
CA GLY A 127 -30.61 6.35 -5.70
C GLY A 127 -31.27 6.92 -4.44
N LYS A 128 -31.89 6.08 -3.60
CA LYS A 128 -32.58 6.50 -2.37
C LYS A 128 -32.10 5.72 -1.15
N TYR A 129 -32.06 6.39 0.00
CA TYR A 129 -31.83 5.78 1.30
C TYR A 129 -33.17 5.71 2.03
N ALA A 130 -33.58 4.50 2.43
CA ALA A 130 -34.77 4.29 3.25
C ALA A 130 -34.43 4.58 4.72
N ILE A 131 -34.92 5.71 5.23
CA ILE A 131 -34.57 6.22 6.56
C ILE A 131 -35.53 5.69 7.63
N ASN A 132 -36.83 5.76 7.37
CA ASN A 132 -37.92 5.34 8.26
C ASN A 132 -37.72 5.73 9.74
N SER A 133 -37.22 6.94 9.98
CA SER A 133 -36.84 7.46 11.30
C SER A 133 -37.14 8.95 11.39
N THR A 134 -37.18 9.53 12.58
CA THR A 134 -37.32 10.98 12.76
C THR A 134 -36.02 11.75 12.53
N SER A 135 -34.89 11.05 12.41
CA SER A 135 -33.59 11.64 12.12
C SER A 135 -32.66 10.70 11.36
N PHE A 136 -31.68 11.29 10.69
CA PHE A 136 -30.54 10.61 10.07
C PHE A 136 -29.27 11.44 10.23
N VAL A 137 -28.12 10.79 10.10
CA VAL A 137 -26.80 11.42 10.14
C VAL A 137 -26.06 11.14 8.84
N LEU A 138 -25.39 12.16 8.30
CA LEU A 138 -24.50 12.06 7.16
C LEU A 138 -23.05 12.15 7.63
N GLY A 139 -22.17 11.35 7.06
CA GLY A 139 -20.74 11.41 7.29
C GLY A 139 -19.93 11.25 6.01
N ASN A 140 -18.62 11.48 6.11
CA ASN A 140 -17.68 11.21 5.02
C ASN A 140 -17.08 9.80 5.19
N ALA A 141 -17.36 8.90 4.24
CA ALA A 141 -16.94 7.50 4.26
C ALA A 141 -15.69 7.21 3.41
N ASN A 142 -14.98 8.24 2.94
CA ASN A 142 -13.72 8.04 2.23
C ASN A 142 -12.64 7.44 3.16
N THR A 143 -11.62 6.81 2.58
CA THR A 143 -10.47 6.26 3.31
C THR A 143 -9.22 7.15 3.23
N SER A 144 -9.30 8.25 2.50
CA SER A 144 -8.22 9.20 2.26
C SER A 144 -8.74 10.64 2.33
N ASN A 145 -7.82 11.61 2.30
CA ASN A 145 -8.12 13.03 2.49
C ASN A 145 -8.90 13.65 1.31
N VAL A 146 -10.17 13.29 1.21
CA VAL A 146 -11.12 13.68 0.16
C VAL A 146 -12.39 14.20 0.81
N GLN A 147 -13.07 15.12 0.14
CA GLN A 147 -14.33 15.71 0.61
C GLN A 147 -15.51 15.10 -0.12
N VAL A 148 -16.60 14.84 0.59
CA VAL A 148 -17.91 14.62 -0.03
C VAL A 148 -18.51 15.99 -0.34
N ARG A 149 -19.08 16.16 -1.54
CA ARG A 149 -19.70 17.42 -2.01
C ARG A 149 -21.15 17.17 -2.39
N ILE A 150 -22.07 17.61 -1.54
CA ILE A 150 -23.51 17.43 -1.70
C ILE A 150 -24.09 18.73 -2.25
N SER A 151 -24.76 18.67 -3.39
CA SER A 151 -25.48 19.83 -3.94
C SER A 151 -26.89 19.96 -3.40
N GLN A 152 -27.53 18.83 -3.08
CA GLN A 152 -28.93 18.77 -2.66
C GLN A 152 -29.26 17.45 -1.97
N ILE A 153 -30.16 17.49 -1.00
CA ILE A 153 -30.82 16.31 -0.44
C ILE A 153 -32.32 16.52 -0.51
N ASP A 154 -33.01 15.64 -1.20
CA ASP A 154 -34.48 15.60 -1.23
C ASP A 154 -34.96 14.64 -0.16
N ILE A 155 -35.86 15.11 0.70
CA ILE A 155 -36.37 14.43 1.89
C ILE A 155 -37.86 14.21 1.69
N THR A 156 -38.30 12.95 1.68
CA THR A 156 -39.72 12.59 1.72
C THR A 156 -40.09 12.22 3.16
N PHE A 157 -41.10 12.86 3.74
CA PHE A 157 -41.51 12.65 5.12
C PHE A 157 -43.03 12.54 5.25
N GLY A 158 -43.54 11.95 6.33
CA GLY A 158 -44.98 11.77 6.56
C GLY A 158 -45.33 10.51 7.35
N GLY A 159 -46.52 10.50 7.94
CA GLY A 159 -47.00 9.37 8.78
C GLY A 159 -46.67 9.54 10.26
N SER A 160 -47.29 8.71 11.11
CA SER A 160 -46.93 8.60 12.52
C SER A 160 -45.54 7.98 12.67
N ALA A 161 -44.85 8.27 13.80
CA ALA A 161 -43.58 7.62 14.14
C ALA A 161 -43.67 6.09 13.94
N PRO A 162 -42.60 5.43 13.45
CA PRO A 162 -42.61 3.99 13.25
C PRO A 162 -43.09 3.28 14.53
N THR A 163 -44.07 2.38 14.39
CA THR A 163 -44.57 1.58 15.52
C THR A 163 -43.58 0.50 15.94
N GLU A 164 -42.66 0.15 15.03
CA GLU A 164 -41.57 -0.77 15.28
C GLU A 164 -40.45 -0.11 16.07
N THR A 165 -39.95 -0.81 17.08
CA THR A 165 -38.80 -0.37 17.88
C THR A 165 -37.53 -0.39 17.02
N ALA A 166 -36.79 0.71 17.03
CA ALA A 166 -35.49 0.79 16.37
C ALA A 166 -34.52 -0.26 16.94
N THR A 167 -33.74 -0.89 16.07
CA THR A 167 -32.72 -1.87 16.47
C THR A 167 -31.33 -1.43 16.08
N SER A 168 -30.28 -2.01 16.67
CA SER A 168 -28.90 -1.90 16.19
C SER A 168 -28.16 -3.23 16.28
N ILE A 169 -27.07 -3.40 15.52
CA ILE A 169 -26.22 -4.59 15.61
C ILE A 169 -24.95 -4.29 16.44
N LYS A 170 -24.67 -5.12 17.44
CA LYS A 170 -23.43 -5.09 18.22
C LYS A 170 -22.58 -6.32 17.91
N PHE A 171 -21.32 -6.12 17.54
CA PHE A 171 -20.33 -7.20 17.45
C PHE A 171 -19.73 -7.48 18.84
N SER A 172 -19.36 -8.73 19.09
CA SER A 172 -18.63 -9.13 20.30
C SER A 172 -17.37 -8.28 20.53
N GLU A 173 -17.10 -7.91 21.78
CA GLU A 173 -15.92 -7.13 22.18
C GLU A 173 -14.62 -7.83 21.78
N GLY A 174 -13.60 -7.04 21.41
CA GLY A 174 -12.30 -7.54 20.95
C GLY A 174 -12.16 -7.73 19.44
N TYR A 175 -13.26 -7.71 18.68
CA TYR A 175 -13.20 -7.94 17.22
C TYR A 175 -12.82 -6.68 16.41
N GLN A 176 -13.16 -5.49 16.90
CA GLN A 176 -12.85 -4.21 16.21
C GLN A 176 -11.44 -3.67 16.51
N THR A 177 -10.88 -3.95 17.69
CA THR A 177 -9.49 -3.58 18.07
C THR A 177 -8.45 -4.51 17.49
N GLN A 178 -8.90 -5.56 16.81
CA GLN A 178 -8.07 -6.56 16.17
C GLN A 178 -8.05 -6.39 14.64
N ILE A 179 -8.58 -5.32 14.05
CA ILE A 179 -8.46 -5.10 12.60
C ILE A 179 -7.07 -4.56 12.19
N ALA A 180 -6.25 -4.13 13.16
CA ALA A 180 -4.80 -3.97 12.99
C ALA A 180 -4.00 -5.21 13.43
N LYS A 181 -4.65 -6.27 13.95
CA LYS A 181 -4.00 -7.42 14.61
C LYS A 181 -4.63 -8.81 14.39
N GLY A 182 -5.65 -8.98 13.55
CA GLY A 182 -6.46 -10.21 13.42
C GLY A 182 -7.29 -10.57 14.67
N PRO A 183 -8.54 -11.11 14.58
CA PRO A 183 -9.37 -11.53 15.73
C PRO A 183 -8.78 -12.63 16.62
N ASP A 184 -7.73 -13.30 16.13
CA ASP A 184 -6.92 -14.32 16.82
C ASP A 184 -5.44 -13.89 16.97
N GLY A 185 -5.10 -12.61 16.77
CA GLY A 185 -3.70 -12.21 16.59
C GLY A 185 -3.11 -12.54 15.21
N MET A 186 -3.90 -13.15 14.30
CA MET A 186 -3.47 -13.58 12.97
C MET A 186 -4.12 -12.75 11.86
N PHE A 187 -3.26 -12.16 11.02
CA PHE A 187 -3.66 -11.46 9.81
C PHE A 187 -4.33 -12.47 8.84
N PRO A 188 -5.41 -12.09 8.13
CA PRO A 188 -5.99 -12.96 7.11
C PRO A 188 -4.96 -13.14 5.97
N GLU A 189 -4.35 -14.31 5.91
CA GLU A 189 -3.43 -14.72 4.84
C GLU A 189 -4.19 -15.53 3.78
N ILE A 190 -3.66 -15.61 2.56
CA ILE A 190 -4.21 -16.49 1.51
C ILE A 190 -4.21 -17.95 2.01
N GLY A 191 -5.32 -18.66 1.79
CA GLY A 191 -5.54 -20.03 2.25
C GLY A 191 -6.00 -20.14 3.71
N SER A 192 -6.15 -19.02 4.41
CA SER A 192 -6.75 -18.97 5.75
C SER A 192 -8.28 -18.79 5.70
N SER A 193 -8.94 -19.12 6.81
CA SER A 193 -10.35 -18.76 7.01
C SER A 193 -10.54 -18.02 8.32
N VAL A 194 -11.36 -16.98 8.31
CA VAL A 194 -11.65 -16.14 9.48
C VAL A 194 -13.09 -16.40 9.94
N ALA A 195 -13.29 -16.69 11.23
CA ALA A 195 -14.63 -16.88 11.80
C ALA A 195 -15.33 -15.54 11.97
N LEU A 196 -16.59 -15.40 11.57
CA LEU A 196 -17.37 -14.18 11.78
C LEU A 196 -17.54 -13.87 13.28
N PRO A 197 -17.59 -12.59 13.69
CA PRO A 197 -17.89 -12.23 15.07
C PRO A 197 -19.32 -12.65 15.41
N THR A 198 -19.57 -12.79 16.72
CA THR A 198 -20.97 -12.84 17.18
C THR A 198 -21.60 -11.47 16.95
N ALA A 199 -22.72 -11.44 16.23
CA ALA A 199 -23.51 -10.25 15.99
C ALA A 199 -24.84 -10.35 16.74
N THR A 200 -25.09 -9.40 17.65
CA THR A 200 -26.30 -9.35 18.47
C THR A 200 -27.16 -8.17 18.05
N VAL A 201 -28.43 -8.42 17.73
CA VAL A 201 -29.43 -7.36 17.51
C VAL A 201 -29.88 -6.82 18.86
N MET A 202 -29.82 -5.50 19.02
CA MET A 202 -30.12 -4.77 20.24
C MET A 202 -31.32 -3.85 20.01
N ALA A 203 -32.21 -3.71 20.99
CA ALA A 203 -33.28 -2.72 21.04
C ALA A 203 -33.35 -2.19 22.47
N ASP A 204 -33.37 -0.86 22.65
CA ASP A 204 -33.44 -0.19 23.96
C ASP A 204 -32.43 -0.72 24.99
N GLY A 205 -31.22 -1.10 24.52
CA GLY A 205 -30.14 -1.63 25.36
C GLY A 205 -30.24 -3.11 25.72
N ALA A 206 -31.25 -3.83 25.23
CA ALA A 206 -31.43 -5.28 25.45
C ALA A 206 -31.32 -6.07 24.13
N ALA A 207 -30.94 -7.35 24.21
CA ALA A 207 -30.86 -8.23 23.05
C ALA A 207 -32.27 -8.64 22.57
N VAL A 208 -32.51 -8.58 21.25
CA VAL A 208 -33.77 -8.99 20.64
C VAL A 208 -33.79 -10.52 20.50
N ALA A 209 -34.70 -11.17 21.23
CA ALA A 209 -34.81 -12.62 21.23
C ALA A 209 -35.28 -13.15 19.85
N GLY A 210 -34.59 -14.17 19.34
CA GLY A 210 -34.95 -14.81 18.06
C GLY A 210 -34.60 -13.99 16.81
N ALA A 211 -33.90 -12.87 16.96
CA ALA A 211 -33.41 -12.12 15.80
C ALA A 211 -32.37 -12.93 15.02
N ASN A 212 -32.55 -13.02 13.70
CA ASN A 212 -31.62 -13.70 12.81
C ASN A 212 -30.75 -12.67 12.07
N VAL A 213 -29.43 -12.87 12.09
CA VAL A 213 -28.48 -11.99 11.38
C VAL A 213 -27.99 -12.69 10.13
N GLU A 214 -28.17 -12.03 8.99
CA GLU A 214 -27.63 -12.46 7.71
C GLU A 214 -26.31 -11.75 7.42
N TRP A 215 -25.39 -12.49 6.80
CA TRP A 215 -24.04 -12.00 6.49
C TRP A 215 -23.84 -11.92 4.98
N SER A 216 -23.18 -10.85 4.55
CA SER A 216 -22.82 -10.63 3.15
C SER A 216 -21.43 -10.04 3.04
N LEU A 217 -20.82 -10.23 1.86
CA LEU A 217 -19.49 -9.72 1.51
C LEU A 217 -19.63 -8.76 0.35
N GLU A 218 -18.93 -7.63 0.43
CA GLU A 218 -18.76 -6.70 -0.68
C GLU A 218 -17.26 -6.52 -0.94
N VAL A 219 -16.81 -6.95 -2.12
CA VAL A 219 -15.41 -6.82 -2.52
C VAL A 219 -15.14 -5.37 -2.94
N LYS A 220 -14.23 -4.68 -2.25
CA LYS A 220 -13.83 -3.30 -2.56
C LYS A 220 -12.63 -3.26 -3.50
N SER A 221 -11.66 -4.13 -3.28
CA SER A 221 -10.53 -4.38 -4.18
C SER A 221 -10.09 -5.82 -4.01
N TRP A 222 -9.71 -6.49 -5.10
CA TRP A 222 -9.30 -7.89 -5.03
C TRP A 222 -8.33 -8.23 -6.15
N LYS A 223 -7.24 -8.89 -5.79
CA LYS A 223 -6.32 -9.53 -6.70
C LYS A 223 -6.45 -11.02 -6.51
N GLU A 224 -7.02 -11.65 -7.52
CA GLU A 224 -7.21 -13.08 -7.60
C GLU A 224 -5.85 -13.77 -7.75
N LYS A 225 -5.71 -14.96 -7.16
CA LYS A 225 -4.55 -15.83 -7.39
C LYS A 225 -4.73 -16.65 -8.68
N SER A 226 -5.96 -17.08 -8.95
CA SER A 226 -6.42 -17.65 -10.22
C SER A 226 -7.79 -17.07 -10.59
N GLU A 227 -8.11 -17.04 -11.89
CA GLU A 227 -9.36 -16.46 -12.41
C GLU A 227 -10.61 -17.05 -11.71
N GLY A 228 -11.44 -16.18 -11.13
CA GLY A 228 -12.70 -16.51 -10.47
C GLY A 228 -12.63 -16.75 -8.95
N GLU A 229 -11.46 -16.56 -8.32
CA GLU A 229 -11.25 -16.81 -6.89
C GLU A 229 -11.61 -15.62 -5.98
N LEU A 230 -12.91 -15.38 -5.78
CA LEU A 230 -13.44 -14.37 -4.85
C LEU A 230 -13.54 -14.90 -3.41
N PRO A 231 -13.61 -14.02 -2.38
CA PRO A 231 -13.86 -14.43 -1.00
C PRO A 231 -15.18 -15.20 -0.86
N ILE A 232 -15.16 -16.31 -0.12
CA ILE A 232 -16.34 -17.17 0.07
C ILE A 232 -16.77 -17.12 1.53
N LEU A 233 -18.04 -16.75 1.77
CA LEU A 233 -18.69 -16.91 3.06
C LEU A 233 -19.38 -18.28 3.12
N LYS A 234 -18.96 -19.12 4.07
CA LYS A 234 -19.57 -20.42 4.29
C LYS A 234 -19.43 -20.86 5.74
N ASP A 235 -20.50 -21.43 6.31
CA ASP A 235 -20.51 -22.01 7.65
C ASP A 235 -19.98 -21.07 8.76
N GLY A 236 -20.35 -19.78 8.68
CA GLY A 236 -19.93 -18.77 9.66
C GLY A 236 -18.47 -18.32 9.52
N ARG A 237 -17.80 -18.68 8.43
CA ARG A 237 -16.40 -18.33 8.14
C ARG A 237 -16.25 -17.72 6.76
N ILE A 238 -15.24 -16.89 6.61
CA ILE A 238 -14.82 -16.32 5.32
C ILE A 238 -13.50 -16.97 4.92
N SER A 239 -13.42 -17.55 3.72
CA SER A 239 -12.19 -18.10 3.14
C SER A 239 -11.64 -17.19 2.04
N PHE A 240 -10.31 -17.09 1.97
CA PHE A 240 -9.62 -16.22 1.02
C PHE A 240 -8.62 -17.01 0.16
N GLU A 241 -8.80 -16.98 -1.16
CA GLU A 241 -7.84 -17.55 -2.13
C GLU A 241 -6.99 -16.47 -2.84
N GLY A 242 -7.44 -15.22 -2.78
CA GLY A 242 -6.71 -14.02 -3.21
C GLY A 242 -6.49 -13.03 -2.05
N HIS A 243 -6.10 -11.80 -2.39
CA HIS A 243 -5.82 -10.75 -1.43
C HIS A 243 -6.43 -9.41 -1.86
N GLY A 244 -6.66 -8.52 -0.90
CA GLY A 244 -7.35 -7.25 -1.16
C GLY A 244 -8.22 -6.80 0.01
N VAL A 245 -9.23 -5.99 -0.27
CA VAL A 245 -10.11 -5.39 0.74
C VAL A 245 -11.55 -5.86 0.52
N VAL A 246 -12.16 -6.39 1.58
CA VAL A 246 -13.56 -6.82 1.60
C VAL A 246 -14.30 -6.15 2.75
N THR A 247 -15.51 -5.66 2.48
CA THR A 247 -16.45 -5.23 3.51
C THR A 247 -17.33 -6.41 3.90
N VAL A 248 -17.37 -6.71 5.19
CA VAL A 248 -18.23 -7.73 5.78
C VAL A 248 -19.42 -7.02 6.42
N LYS A 249 -20.64 -7.37 6.01
CA LYS A 249 -21.87 -6.73 6.46
C LYS A 249 -22.80 -7.72 7.13
N ALA A 250 -23.16 -7.43 8.38
CA ALA A 250 -24.24 -8.06 9.12
C ALA A 250 -25.53 -7.28 8.90
N THR A 251 -26.63 -7.98 8.61
CA THR A 251 -27.95 -7.39 8.37
C THR A 251 -29.01 -8.13 9.16
N TYR A 252 -29.87 -7.38 9.83
CA TYR A 252 -31.13 -7.83 10.38
C TYR A 252 -32.25 -7.22 9.56
N ALA A 253 -33.08 -8.05 8.94
CA ALA A 253 -34.13 -7.59 8.01
C ALA A 253 -35.30 -6.86 8.71
N GLY A 254 -35.39 -6.93 10.04
CA GLY A 254 -36.55 -6.44 10.78
C GLY A 254 -37.68 -7.46 10.85
N ASN A 255 -38.74 -7.08 11.56
CA ASN A 255 -40.03 -7.75 11.63
C ASN A 255 -41.13 -6.77 12.11
N ASP A 256 -42.36 -7.26 12.26
CA ASP A 256 -43.53 -6.45 12.67
C ASP A 256 -43.37 -5.64 13.97
N SER A 257 -42.38 -5.97 14.80
CA SER A 257 -42.09 -5.28 16.07
C SER A 257 -40.80 -4.47 16.05
N TYR A 258 -39.88 -4.76 15.13
CA TYR A 258 -38.51 -4.28 15.17
C TYR A 258 -38.02 -3.88 13.78
N GLN A 259 -37.49 -2.67 13.68
CA GLN A 259 -36.96 -2.16 12.43
C GLN A 259 -35.73 -2.95 11.98
N ALA A 260 -35.49 -2.95 10.66
CA ALA A 260 -34.27 -3.46 10.06
C ALA A 260 -33.03 -2.68 10.55
N SER A 261 -31.89 -3.36 10.65
CA SER A 261 -30.62 -2.73 11.00
C SER A 261 -29.45 -3.44 10.31
N SER A 262 -28.34 -2.72 10.13
CA SER A 262 -27.13 -3.30 9.55
C SER A 262 -25.88 -2.68 10.14
N LYS A 263 -24.80 -3.45 10.16
CA LYS A 263 -23.47 -3.01 10.57
C LYS A 263 -22.39 -3.67 9.74
N SER A 264 -21.38 -2.89 9.38
CA SER A 264 -20.28 -3.32 8.52
C SER A 264 -18.94 -3.19 9.24
N TYR A 265 -17.95 -3.95 8.77
CA TYR A 265 -16.53 -3.72 9.02
C TYR A 265 -15.71 -4.12 7.79
N THR A 266 -14.48 -3.62 7.72
CA THR A 266 -13.58 -3.92 6.61
C THR A 266 -12.51 -4.91 7.05
N LEU A 267 -12.24 -5.91 6.20
CA LEU A 267 -11.09 -6.79 6.31
C LEU A 267 -10.11 -6.48 5.18
N THR A 268 -8.83 -6.35 5.55
CA THR A 268 -7.71 -6.33 4.61
C THR A 268 -7.06 -7.70 4.64
N VAL A 269 -6.97 -8.34 3.48
CA VAL A 269 -6.36 -9.65 3.27
C VAL A 269 -5.02 -9.42 2.59
N TYR A 270 -3.97 -10.00 3.16
CA TYR A 270 -2.58 -9.75 2.77
C TYR A 270 -2.06 -10.92 1.93
N ASN A 271 -1.19 -10.63 0.97
CA ASN A 271 -0.39 -11.68 0.35
C ASN A 271 0.87 -11.92 1.20
N SER A 272 1.12 -13.16 1.59
CA SER A 272 2.30 -13.55 2.36
C SER A 272 3.27 -14.34 1.49
N TYR A 273 4.55 -13.98 1.55
CA TYR A 273 5.63 -14.69 0.88
C TYR A 273 6.49 -15.40 1.90
N GLY A 274 6.64 -16.71 1.71
CA GLY A 274 7.54 -17.54 2.50
C GLY A 274 8.96 -17.51 1.95
N LYS A 275 9.15 -17.19 0.66
CA LYS A 275 10.45 -17.19 -0.01
C LYS A 275 10.69 -15.94 -0.83
N LEU A 276 11.95 -15.49 -0.87
CA LEU A 276 12.35 -14.35 -1.70
C LEU A 276 12.11 -14.64 -3.19
N SER A 277 12.32 -15.88 -3.64
CA SER A 277 12.07 -16.30 -5.01
C SER A 277 10.61 -16.18 -5.45
N GLU A 278 9.64 -16.29 -4.52
CA GLU A 278 8.21 -16.07 -4.82
C GLU A 278 7.97 -14.58 -5.10
N MET A 279 8.48 -13.69 -4.25
CA MET A 279 8.42 -12.25 -4.47
C MET A 279 9.04 -11.86 -5.80
N VAL A 280 10.24 -12.38 -6.08
CA VAL A 280 11.00 -12.07 -7.29
C VAL A 280 10.27 -12.57 -8.54
N LYS A 281 9.59 -13.71 -8.52
CA LYS A 281 8.79 -14.19 -9.67
C LYS A 281 7.55 -13.35 -9.93
N ASP A 282 6.91 -12.85 -8.86
CA ASP A 282 5.72 -12.00 -9.00
C ASP A 282 6.07 -10.61 -9.53
N ILE A 283 7.28 -10.12 -9.24
CA ILE A 283 7.69 -8.77 -9.60
C ILE A 283 8.70 -8.69 -10.74
N VAL A 284 9.67 -9.56 -10.92
CA VAL A 284 10.72 -9.33 -11.92
C VAL A 284 10.17 -9.63 -13.30
N ASP A 285 10.19 -8.61 -14.17
CA ASP A 285 9.87 -8.74 -15.59
C ASP A 285 11.11 -8.43 -16.42
N ILE A 286 11.87 -9.46 -16.75
CA ILE A 286 13.15 -9.37 -17.47
C ILE A 286 12.95 -8.78 -18.88
N ASN A 287 11.76 -8.95 -19.46
CA ASN A 287 11.45 -8.46 -20.81
C ASN A 287 10.99 -6.99 -20.80
N GLY A 288 10.56 -6.47 -19.65
CA GLY A 288 10.12 -5.08 -19.50
C GLY A 288 8.79 -4.77 -20.18
N ASP A 289 7.97 -5.80 -20.42
CA ASP A 289 6.66 -5.73 -21.06
C ASP A 289 5.58 -5.16 -20.12
N LYS A 290 5.84 -5.18 -18.80
CA LYS A 290 4.96 -4.62 -17.76
C LYS A 290 5.40 -3.20 -17.40
N ASP A 291 4.47 -2.25 -17.55
CA ASP A 291 4.64 -0.87 -17.09
C ASP A 291 4.02 -0.72 -15.69
N ASP A 292 4.83 -0.60 -14.64
CA ASP A 292 4.35 -0.34 -13.28
C ASP A 292 3.96 1.12 -13.09
N GLU A 293 2.93 1.56 -13.80
CA GLU A 293 2.18 2.74 -13.41
C GLU A 293 0.81 2.40 -12.80
N ASP A 294 0.43 1.12 -12.71
CA ASP A 294 -0.86 0.68 -12.14
C ASP A 294 -0.93 0.71 -10.59
N ASP A 295 0.00 1.41 -9.94
CA ASP A 295 -0.13 1.83 -8.52
C ASP A 295 -0.66 3.28 -8.38
N LYS A 296 -1.00 3.96 -9.49
CA LYS A 296 -1.59 5.32 -9.45
C LYS A 296 -2.87 5.40 -8.62
N ASP A 297 -3.56 4.27 -8.43
CA ASP A 297 -4.81 4.18 -7.67
C ASP A 297 -4.64 3.52 -6.30
N GLY A 298 -3.51 3.77 -5.59
CA GLY A 298 -3.48 3.72 -4.12
C GLY A 298 -4.04 2.46 -3.46
N SER A 299 -4.12 1.33 -4.15
CA SER A 299 -4.55 0.07 -3.56
C SER A 299 -3.40 -0.38 -2.69
N PRO A 300 -3.57 -0.41 -1.36
CA PRO A 300 -2.50 -0.81 -0.48
C PRO A 300 -2.44 -2.34 -0.56
N VAL A 301 -1.75 -2.85 -1.58
CA VAL A 301 -1.43 -4.27 -1.64
C VAL A 301 -0.29 -4.46 -0.65
N PHE A 302 -0.67 -4.67 0.60
CA PHE A 302 0.27 -4.94 1.66
C PHE A 302 0.74 -6.39 1.50
N TYR A 303 2.01 -6.52 1.16
CA TYR A 303 2.71 -7.79 1.08
C TYR A 303 3.49 -7.99 2.37
N PHE A 304 3.56 -9.25 2.80
CA PHE A 304 4.26 -9.63 4.01
C PHE A 304 5.34 -10.65 3.67
N PHE A 305 6.61 -10.30 3.91
CA PHE A 305 7.72 -11.23 3.74
C PHE A 305 8.12 -11.77 5.11
N ARG A 306 7.65 -12.97 5.42
CA ARG A 306 7.83 -13.62 6.73
C ARG A 306 9.11 -14.45 6.78
N ASN A 307 9.45 -15.10 5.68
CA ASN A 307 10.64 -15.97 5.52
C ASN A 307 10.83 -17.01 6.64
N ILE A 308 9.73 -17.59 7.11
CA ILE A 308 9.66 -18.63 8.13
C ILE A 308 8.54 -19.62 7.77
N ASP A 309 8.65 -20.86 8.24
CA ASP A 309 7.63 -21.89 8.08
C ASP A 309 6.41 -21.67 8.99
N ALA A 310 5.48 -22.63 9.00
CA ALA A 310 4.24 -22.54 9.78
C ALA A 310 4.50 -22.65 11.28
N GLU A 311 5.62 -23.25 11.67
CA GLU A 311 6.09 -23.44 13.03
C GLU A 311 6.97 -22.28 13.53
N GLY A 312 7.22 -21.27 12.68
CA GLY A 312 7.97 -20.07 13.02
C GLY A 312 9.49 -20.23 12.94
N PHE A 313 9.98 -21.32 12.36
CA PHE A 313 11.40 -21.52 12.07
C PHE A 313 11.78 -20.94 10.70
N PRO A 314 13.02 -20.46 10.50
CA PRO A 314 13.46 -19.99 9.20
C PRO A 314 13.34 -21.09 8.15
N ALA A 315 12.39 -20.95 7.21
CA ALA A 315 12.24 -21.88 6.09
C ALA A 315 13.42 -21.76 5.12
N LEU A 316 13.93 -20.54 4.96
CA LEU A 316 15.20 -20.18 4.33
C LEU A 316 15.71 -18.90 5.01
N THR A 317 17.03 -18.71 5.16
CA THR A 317 17.57 -17.40 5.58
C THR A 317 17.92 -16.57 4.36
N SER A 318 17.50 -15.31 4.32
CA SER A 318 18.00 -14.36 3.31
C SER A 318 19.30 -13.73 3.77
N THR A 319 20.26 -13.55 2.87
CA THR A 319 21.51 -12.86 3.15
C THR A 319 21.45 -11.42 2.67
N VAL A 320 21.84 -10.50 3.54
CA VAL A 320 22.01 -9.08 3.21
C VAL A 320 23.28 -8.92 2.38
N THR A 321 23.16 -8.56 1.10
CA THR A 321 24.31 -8.43 0.18
C THR A 321 24.92 -7.04 0.18
N TYR A 322 24.12 -6.01 0.44
CA TYR A 322 24.57 -4.63 0.54
C TYR A 322 23.57 -3.76 1.31
N VAL A 323 24.09 -2.80 2.07
CA VAL A 323 23.28 -1.81 2.81
C VAL A 323 23.87 -0.42 2.60
N ASN A 324 23.03 0.53 2.21
CA ASN A 324 23.37 1.95 2.22
C ASN A 324 22.15 2.81 2.53
N GLY A 325 22.06 3.32 3.77
CA GLY A 325 20.92 4.13 4.21
C GLY A 325 19.59 3.39 4.08
N LYS A 326 18.79 3.76 3.07
CA LYS A 326 17.48 3.15 2.79
C LYS A 326 17.52 1.93 1.86
N TYR A 327 18.67 1.62 1.28
CA TYR A 327 18.82 0.54 0.32
C TYR A 327 19.34 -0.69 1.05
N ILE A 328 18.52 -1.75 1.13
CA ILE A 328 18.90 -3.04 1.72
C ILE A 328 18.70 -4.10 0.62
N TYR A 329 19.79 -4.70 0.15
CA TYR A 329 19.71 -5.73 -0.88
C TYR A 329 19.78 -7.11 -0.25
N LEU A 330 18.84 -7.97 -0.60
CA LEU A 330 18.76 -9.33 -0.11
C LEU A 330 18.95 -10.33 -1.26
N THR A 331 19.56 -11.47 -0.93
CA THR A 331 19.62 -12.67 -1.77
C THR A 331 19.16 -13.89 -0.99
N ASP A 332 18.60 -14.88 -1.68
CA ASP A 332 18.34 -16.21 -1.11
C ASP A 332 19.49 -17.20 -1.36
N GLY A 333 20.54 -16.78 -2.09
CA GLY A 333 21.67 -17.63 -2.45
C GLY A 333 21.42 -18.54 -3.66
N GLU A 334 20.19 -18.58 -4.20
CA GLU A 334 19.82 -19.33 -5.40
C GLU A 334 19.74 -18.45 -6.65
N GLY A 335 20.22 -17.21 -6.56
CA GLY A 335 20.24 -16.24 -7.65
C GLY A 335 19.03 -15.30 -7.69
N TYR A 336 18.10 -15.40 -6.73
CA TYR A 336 17.02 -14.42 -6.59
C TYR A 336 17.47 -13.27 -5.69
N ASN A 337 17.28 -12.05 -6.17
CA ASN A 337 17.74 -10.84 -5.50
C ASN A 337 16.64 -9.77 -5.54
N LEU A 338 16.50 -9.03 -4.45
CA LEU A 338 15.52 -7.94 -4.39
C LEU A 338 16.02 -6.78 -3.52
N LEU A 339 15.70 -5.57 -3.95
CA LEU A 339 15.87 -4.37 -3.14
C LEU A 339 14.71 -4.26 -2.14
N PHE A 340 15.05 -4.24 -0.86
CA PHE A 340 14.18 -3.83 0.23
C PHE A 340 14.48 -2.36 0.52
N TYR A 341 13.54 -1.48 0.17
CA TYR A 341 13.69 -0.03 0.29
C TYR A 341 12.97 0.49 1.52
N GLY A 342 13.72 1.04 2.47
CA GLY A 342 13.19 1.56 3.73
C GLY A 342 14.29 1.82 4.75
N THR A 343 13.96 2.49 5.86
CA THR A 343 14.97 2.83 6.88
C THR A 343 15.49 1.55 7.56
N ASN A 344 16.80 1.34 7.54
CA ASN A 344 17.45 0.25 8.28
C ASN A 344 17.48 0.54 9.80
N THR A 345 16.36 0.32 10.48
CA THR A 345 16.19 0.61 11.92
C THR A 345 16.88 -0.41 12.83
N GLN A 346 17.10 -1.64 12.35
CA GLN A 346 17.76 -2.71 13.11
C GLN A 346 19.28 -2.81 12.86
N ASN A 347 19.86 -1.84 12.13
CA ASN A 347 21.29 -1.78 11.82
C ASN A 347 21.83 -3.06 11.15
N LEU A 348 21.06 -3.64 10.24
CA LEU A 348 21.51 -4.76 9.41
C LEU A 348 22.79 -4.39 8.65
N LYS A 349 23.70 -5.35 8.54
CA LYS A 349 25.02 -5.20 7.91
C LYS A 349 25.12 -6.16 6.73
N GLN A 350 26.03 -5.87 5.80
CA GLN A 350 26.39 -6.82 4.76
C GLN A 350 26.85 -8.15 5.39
N GLY A 351 26.36 -9.26 4.82
CA GLY A 351 26.61 -10.62 5.28
C GLY A 351 25.53 -11.18 6.19
N ASP A 352 24.80 -10.32 6.94
CA ASP A 352 23.82 -10.79 7.92
C ASP A 352 22.81 -11.76 7.29
N LYS A 353 22.57 -12.87 7.98
CA LYS A 353 21.51 -13.82 7.65
C LYS A 353 20.29 -13.48 8.47
N ILE A 354 19.19 -13.21 7.80
CA ILE A 354 17.96 -12.72 8.43
C ILE A 354 16.75 -13.62 8.16
N SER A 355 15.84 -13.61 9.12
CA SER A 355 14.52 -14.28 9.10
C SER A 355 13.47 -13.33 9.72
N GLY A 356 12.19 -13.67 9.61
CA GLY A 356 11.14 -12.98 10.36
C GLY A 356 11.26 -13.21 11.87
N ASN A 357 11.15 -12.15 12.67
CA ASN A 357 11.18 -12.23 14.14
C ASN A 357 9.78 -12.41 14.71
N VAL A 358 9.34 -13.66 14.86
CA VAL A 358 8.03 -13.98 15.46
C VAL A 358 8.06 -13.80 16.96
N GLY A 359 7.04 -13.15 17.49
CA GLY A 359 6.72 -13.18 18.92
C GLY A 359 5.24 -13.51 19.13
N GLU A 360 4.84 -13.77 20.38
CA GLU A 360 3.46 -14.11 20.75
C GLU A 360 2.42 -13.06 20.26
N ALA A 361 2.86 -11.83 19.98
CA ALA A 361 2.00 -10.73 19.55
C ALA A 361 2.22 -10.25 18.10
N ASN A 362 3.20 -10.78 17.36
CA ASN A 362 3.58 -10.25 16.03
C ASN A 362 4.13 -11.35 15.11
N LEU A 363 3.72 -11.34 13.83
CA LEU A 363 4.09 -12.36 12.85
C LEU A 363 5.54 -12.28 12.32
N GLY A 364 6.31 -11.22 12.60
CA GLY A 364 7.73 -11.09 12.24
C GLY A 364 8.04 -10.97 10.74
N GLY A 365 9.01 -10.14 10.34
CA GLY A 365 9.45 -9.98 8.94
C GLY A 365 9.36 -8.55 8.45
N PHE A 366 9.20 -8.39 7.13
CA PHE A 366 9.04 -7.09 6.49
C PHE A 366 7.59 -6.87 6.06
N TRP A 367 7.04 -5.71 6.42
CA TRP A 367 5.71 -5.25 6.02
C TRP A 367 5.85 -4.14 5.00
N GLY A 368 5.22 -4.27 3.83
CA GLY A 368 5.44 -3.30 2.77
C GLY A 368 4.67 -3.54 1.49
N ASN A 369 5.09 -2.84 0.43
CA ASN A 369 4.51 -2.93 -0.90
C ASN A 369 5.57 -3.45 -1.88
N LEU A 370 5.22 -4.46 -2.66
CA LEU A 370 6.03 -4.98 -3.75
C LEU A 370 5.64 -4.24 -5.03
N LYS A 371 6.55 -3.44 -5.60
CA LYS A 371 6.28 -2.57 -6.76
C LYS A 371 7.51 -2.36 -7.63
N ARG A 372 7.37 -1.93 -8.89
CA ARG A 372 8.52 -1.48 -9.68
C ARG A 372 8.64 0.04 -9.71
N TYR A 373 9.67 0.59 -9.07
CA TYR A 373 9.97 2.02 -9.15
C TYR A 373 10.80 2.31 -10.39
N LYS A 374 10.23 3.00 -11.39
CA LYS A 374 10.94 3.29 -12.65
C LYS A 374 11.51 2.00 -13.27
N LYS A 375 10.67 0.97 -13.30
CA LYS A 375 10.98 -0.42 -13.70
C LYS A 375 11.92 -1.20 -12.78
N LEU A 376 12.50 -0.59 -11.72
CA LEU A 376 13.32 -1.30 -10.73
C LEU A 376 12.41 -2.10 -9.77
N PRO A 377 12.52 -3.43 -9.72
CA PRO A 377 11.76 -4.21 -8.76
C PRO A 377 12.22 -3.93 -7.33
N GLU A 378 11.29 -3.51 -6.46
CA GLU A 378 11.58 -3.20 -5.06
C GLU A 378 10.44 -3.63 -4.12
N PHE A 379 10.81 -3.94 -2.89
CA PHE A 379 9.90 -4.08 -1.76
C PHE A 379 10.05 -2.86 -0.84
N VAL A 380 9.07 -1.98 -0.84
CA VAL A 380 9.07 -0.79 0.03
C VAL A 380 8.45 -1.13 1.36
N PHE A 381 9.27 -1.30 2.38
CA PHE A 381 8.79 -1.65 3.71
C PHE A 381 8.49 -0.41 4.57
N THR A 382 7.39 -0.48 5.32
CA THR A 382 7.03 0.51 6.35
C THR A 382 7.54 0.09 7.72
N ASP A 383 7.51 -1.21 8.00
CA ASP A 383 7.92 -1.79 9.27
C ASP A 383 8.83 -3.01 9.03
N MET A 384 9.91 -3.05 9.80
CA MET A 384 10.88 -4.13 9.81
C MET A 384 10.92 -4.74 11.20
N ASN A 385 10.69 -6.04 11.28
CA ASN A 385 10.85 -6.83 12.49
C ASN A 385 11.52 -8.16 12.14
N VAL A 386 12.81 -8.10 11.82
CA VAL A 386 13.60 -9.28 11.48
C VAL A 386 14.49 -9.72 12.64
N LYS A 387 14.89 -10.99 12.59
CA LYS A 387 15.87 -11.59 13.47
C LYS A 387 17.15 -11.81 12.67
N VAL A 388 18.28 -11.37 13.21
CA VAL A 388 19.60 -11.72 12.70
C VAL A 388 19.94 -13.10 13.24
N GLU A 389 19.84 -14.11 12.39
CA GLU A 389 20.14 -15.51 12.74
C GLU A 389 21.64 -15.74 12.90
N SER A 390 22.44 -15.04 12.09
CA SER A 390 23.89 -14.99 12.25
C SER A 390 24.44 -13.72 11.61
N GLU A 391 25.39 -13.08 12.27
CA GLU A 391 26.22 -12.05 11.62
C GLU A 391 27.04 -12.70 10.52
N GLY A 392 27.07 -12.09 9.34
CA GLY A 392 27.84 -12.61 8.23
C GLY A 392 29.16 -11.90 8.02
N ASN A 393 30.06 -12.60 7.34
CA ASN A 393 31.28 -12.02 6.80
C ASN A 393 30.98 -11.25 5.51
N ALA A 394 32.02 -10.58 4.98
CA ALA A 394 31.96 -9.96 3.66
C ALA A 394 31.40 -10.93 2.61
N VAL A 395 30.42 -10.46 1.85
CA VAL A 395 29.83 -11.19 0.73
C VAL A 395 30.69 -10.92 -0.49
N GLU A 396 31.16 -11.95 -1.18
CA GLU A 396 31.88 -11.78 -2.44
C GLU A 396 30.90 -11.46 -3.57
N PRO A 397 31.17 -10.43 -4.41
CA PRO A 397 30.31 -10.11 -5.54
C PRO A 397 30.39 -11.20 -6.62
N THR A 398 29.27 -11.43 -7.30
CA THR A 398 29.24 -12.38 -8.43
C THR A 398 29.90 -11.75 -9.66
N THR A 399 30.96 -12.36 -10.18
CA THR A 399 31.58 -11.91 -11.44
C THR A 399 30.67 -12.22 -12.62
N ILE A 400 30.34 -11.19 -13.41
CA ILE A 400 29.48 -11.33 -14.60
C ILE A 400 30.11 -10.65 -15.81
N ALA A 401 29.67 -11.06 -17.00
CA ALA A 401 29.92 -10.30 -18.23
C ALA A 401 28.98 -9.08 -18.31
N ALA A 402 29.44 -7.99 -18.94
CA ALA A 402 28.68 -6.73 -18.98
C ALA A 402 27.34 -6.84 -19.72
N ASP A 403 27.28 -7.67 -20.77
CA ASP A 403 26.06 -7.96 -21.54
C ASP A 403 25.02 -8.78 -20.75
N LYS A 404 25.43 -9.42 -19.65
CA LYS A 404 24.58 -10.19 -18.76
C LYS A 404 23.93 -9.39 -17.64
N LEU A 405 24.25 -8.11 -17.48
CA LEU A 405 23.76 -7.28 -16.37
C LEU A 405 22.23 -7.34 -16.15
N VAL A 406 21.46 -7.48 -17.23
CA VAL A 406 19.99 -7.58 -17.18
C VAL A 406 19.47 -8.82 -16.45
N GLU A 407 20.26 -9.90 -16.38
CA GLU A 407 19.93 -11.13 -15.67
C GLU A 407 20.22 -11.01 -14.15
N TYR A 408 20.89 -9.93 -13.74
CA TYR A 408 21.42 -9.72 -12.39
C TYR A 408 20.88 -8.43 -11.73
N ILE A 409 19.64 -8.03 -12.05
CA ILE A 409 18.99 -6.89 -11.38
C ILE A 409 18.87 -7.15 -9.87
N ASN A 410 19.17 -6.12 -9.08
CA ASN A 410 19.31 -6.15 -7.62
C ASN A 410 20.42 -7.07 -7.07
N ALA A 411 21.20 -7.74 -7.92
CA ALA A 411 22.29 -8.60 -7.47
C ALA A 411 23.57 -7.81 -7.24
N TYR A 412 24.38 -8.26 -6.27
CA TYR A 412 25.70 -7.71 -5.98
C TYR A 412 26.73 -8.36 -6.90
N VAL A 413 27.27 -7.57 -7.85
CA VAL A 413 28.04 -8.07 -8.98
C VAL A 413 29.34 -7.33 -9.19
N LYS A 414 30.26 -7.99 -9.90
CA LYS A 414 31.56 -7.48 -10.31
C LYS A 414 31.72 -7.63 -11.83
N ILE A 415 32.17 -6.57 -12.49
CA ILE A 415 32.47 -6.54 -13.93
C ILE A 415 33.94 -6.13 -14.10
N GLU A 416 34.71 -6.96 -14.79
CA GLU A 416 36.14 -6.76 -15.00
C GLU A 416 36.43 -6.13 -16.37
N ASN A 417 37.60 -5.52 -16.50
CA ASN A 417 38.10 -4.96 -17.77
C ASN A 417 37.19 -3.86 -18.37
N ALA A 418 36.59 -3.03 -17.52
CA ALA A 418 35.75 -1.91 -17.93
C ALA A 418 36.60 -0.66 -18.17
N GLN A 419 36.71 -0.22 -19.42
CA GLN A 419 37.42 1.01 -19.78
C GLN A 419 36.50 2.22 -19.61
N LEU A 420 36.93 3.23 -18.85
CA LEU A 420 36.13 4.44 -18.67
C LEU A 420 36.10 5.28 -19.96
N VAL A 421 34.89 5.61 -20.43
CA VAL A 421 34.65 6.40 -21.64
C VAL A 421 34.24 7.83 -21.31
N SER A 422 33.32 8.02 -20.37
CA SER A 422 32.83 9.35 -20.00
C SER A 422 32.31 9.42 -18.58
N VAL A 423 32.39 10.61 -17.99
CA VAL A 423 31.81 10.95 -16.68
C VAL A 423 30.99 12.22 -16.86
N ASP A 424 29.70 12.15 -16.51
CA ASP A 424 28.78 13.28 -16.46
C ASP A 424 28.02 13.26 -15.14
N ASN A 425 28.55 14.02 -14.17
CA ASN A 425 28.05 14.08 -12.80
C ASN A 425 27.98 12.67 -12.16
N LYS A 426 26.77 12.11 -12.01
CA LYS A 426 26.56 10.76 -11.47
C LYS A 426 26.47 9.67 -12.53
N ASN A 427 26.41 10.04 -13.81
CA ASN A 427 26.32 9.09 -14.92
C ASN A 427 27.72 8.83 -15.46
N LEU A 428 28.07 7.56 -15.64
CA LEU A 428 29.33 7.13 -16.21
C LEU A 428 29.05 6.12 -17.33
N VAL A 429 29.92 6.13 -18.34
CA VAL A 429 29.91 5.12 -19.39
C VAL A 429 31.25 4.42 -19.38
N PHE A 430 31.19 3.10 -19.30
CA PHE A 430 32.34 2.23 -19.49
C PHE A 430 32.16 1.39 -20.74
N LYS A 431 33.27 0.93 -21.31
CA LYS A 431 33.28 -0.03 -22.41
C LYS A 431 33.93 -1.33 -21.97
N VAL A 432 33.24 -2.44 -22.18
CA VAL A 432 33.73 -3.79 -21.90
C VAL A 432 33.69 -4.58 -23.21
N GLY A 433 34.84 -4.70 -23.86
CA GLY A 433 34.91 -5.22 -25.23
C GLY A 433 34.09 -4.34 -26.19
N GLU A 434 33.02 -4.89 -26.76
CA GLU A 434 32.10 -4.17 -27.66
C GLU A 434 30.87 -3.60 -26.94
N THR A 435 30.67 -3.92 -25.65
CA THR A 435 29.48 -3.51 -24.89
C THR A 435 29.70 -2.17 -24.21
N ASP A 436 28.80 -1.22 -24.45
CA ASP A 436 28.69 0.00 -23.65
C ASP A 436 27.92 -0.30 -22.37
N LEU A 437 28.56 -0.09 -21.23
CA LEU A 437 28.02 -0.31 -19.89
C LEU A 437 27.67 1.04 -19.26
N ALA A 438 26.38 1.26 -19.03
CA ALA A 438 25.93 2.40 -18.22
C ALA A 438 26.19 2.13 -16.74
N VAL A 439 26.76 3.11 -16.06
CA VAL A 439 27.07 3.05 -14.62
C VAL A 439 26.52 4.31 -13.96
N TYR A 440 25.88 4.17 -12.82
CA TYR A 440 25.32 5.29 -12.07
C TYR A 440 25.88 5.34 -10.65
N ASN A 441 26.38 6.50 -10.25
CA ASN A 441 26.92 6.74 -8.92
C ASN A 441 25.78 7.03 -7.91
N GLN A 442 24.92 6.02 -7.70
CA GLN A 442 23.81 6.06 -6.76
C GLN A 442 24.28 6.28 -5.32
N PHE A 443 25.40 5.65 -4.97
CA PHE A 443 25.89 5.54 -3.59
C PHE A 443 26.95 6.58 -3.24
N THR A 444 27.15 7.59 -4.09
CA THR A 444 28.04 8.75 -3.85
C THR A 444 29.50 8.34 -3.61
N VAL A 445 29.98 7.38 -4.40
CA VAL A 445 31.39 6.98 -4.48
C VAL A 445 32.22 8.19 -4.93
N ASP A 446 33.40 8.37 -4.36
CA ASP A 446 34.35 9.40 -4.81
C ASP A 446 34.93 9.02 -6.18
N LEU A 447 34.65 9.86 -7.19
CA LEU A 447 35.05 9.63 -8.58
C LEU A 447 36.38 10.29 -8.95
N ASN A 448 37.04 10.99 -8.02
CA ASN A 448 38.27 11.76 -8.31
C ASN A 448 39.45 10.89 -8.79
N ALA A 449 39.44 9.59 -8.47
CA ALA A 449 40.48 8.65 -8.87
C ALA A 449 40.24 8.00 -10.26
N LEU A 450 39.17 8.40 -10.96
CA LEU A 450 38.87 7.90 -12.30
C LEU A 450 39.63 8.68 -13.37
N GLU A 451 40.22 7.94 -14.32
CA GLU A 451 40.97 8.48 -15.46
C GLU A 451 40.32 8.01 -16.76
N LEU A 452 40.01 8.94 -17.67
CA LEU A 452 39.44 8.59 -18.98
C LEU A 452 40.38 7.65 -19.74
N GLY A 453 39.84 6.59 -20.32
CA GLY A 453 40.57 5.56 -21.05
C GLY A 453 41.28 4.51 -20.18
N ALA A 454 41.34 4.69 -18.86
CA ALA A 454 41.85 3.65 -17.96
C ALA A 454 40.83 2.52 -17.78
N THR A 455 41.33 1.33 -17.44
CA THR A 455 40.53 0.12 -17.26
C THR A 455 40.37 -0.20 -15.78
N TYR A 456 39.18 -0.64 -15.39
CA TYR A 456 38.79 -0.88 -14.02
C TYR A 456 38.05 -2.21 -13.87
N THR A 457 38.15 -2.78 -12.67
CA THR A 457 37.16 -3.71 -12.15
C THR A 457 36.14 -2.88 -11.38
N LEU A 458 34.86 -3.05 -11.72
CA LEU A 458 33.74 -2.34 -11.12
C LEU A 458 32.94 -3.30 -10.26
N THR A 459 32.60 -2.87 -9.04
CA THR A 459 31.69 -3.62 -8.15
C THR A 459 30.47 -2.75 -7.88
N GLY A 460 29.28 -3.34 -7.96
CA GLY A 460 28.03 -2.60 -7.79
C GLY A 460 26.78 -3.48 -7.72
N MET A 461 25.62 -2.82 -7.67
CA MET A 461 24.32 -3.49 -7.76
C MET A 461 23.79 -3.40 -9.20
N GLY A 462 23.38 -4.52 -9.77
CA GLY A 462 22.64 -4.50 -11.04
C GLY A 462 21.32 -3.74 -10.88
N SER A 463 20.98 -2.88 -11.83
CA SER A 463 19.84 -1.96 -11.70
C SER A 463 19.22 -1.67 -13.06
N ILE A 464 17.99 -1.19 -13.00
CA ILE A 464 17.28 -0.58 -14.13
C ILE A 464 16.67 0.74 -13.67
N PHE A 465 16.77 1.78 -14.50
CA PHE A 465 16.10 3.05 -14.25
C PHE A 465 15.41 3.50 -15.54
N ASN A 466 14.07 3.56 -15.50
CA ASN A 466 13.22 3.58 -16.68
C ASN A 466 13.57 2.41 -17.60
N THR A 467 14.24 2.65 -18.72
CA THR A 467 14.68 1.63 -19.68
C THR A 467 16.18 1.36 -19.64
N THR A 468 16.94 2.17 -18.88
CA THR A 468 18.39 2.08 -18.83
C THR A 468 18.81 1.01 -17.85
N LYS A 469 19.40 -0.07 -18.38
CA LYS A 469 20.08 -1.10 -17.58
C LYS A 469 21.43 -0.54 -17.17
N GLN A 470 21.72 -0.52 -15.88
CA GLN A 470 22.90 0.16 -15.35
C GLN A 470 23.46 -0.55 -14.11
N LEU A 471 24.75 -0.35 -13.85
CA LEU A 471 25.38 -0.75 -12.61
C LEU A 471 25.34 0.42 -11.62
N ASN A 472 24.72 0.26 -10.46
CA ASN A 472 24.82 1.23 -9.37
C ASN A 472 26.16 1.01 -8.65
N LEU A 473 27.10 1.93 -8.86
CA LEU A 473 28.50 1.77 -8.46
C LEU A 473 28.66 1.79 -6.94
N ILE A 474 29.36 0.78 -6.40
CA ILE A 474 29.76 0.70 -4.99
C ILE A 474 31.25 1.02 -4.85
N GLU A 475 32.09 0.46 -5.72
CA GLU A 475 33.52 0.70 -5.74
C GLU A 475 34.13 0.37 -7.12
N PHE A 476 35.36 0.82 -7.33
CA PHE A 476 36.15 0.50 -8.51
C PHE A 476 37.62 0.30 -8.12
N ALA A 477 38.29 -0.60 -8.84
CA ALA A 477 39.73 -0.83 -8.71
C ALA A 477 40.39 -0.72 -10.09
N LYS A 478 41.40 0.16 -10.21
CA LYS A 478 42.15 0.30 -11.47
C LYS A 478 42.82 -1.03 -11.79
N THR A 479 42.59 -1.55 -12.99
CA THR A 479 43.26 -2.76 -13.46
C THR A 479 44.73 -2.43 -13.63
N ALA A 480 45.61 -3.28 -13.09
CA ALA A 480 47.05 -3.08 -13.24
C ALA A 480 47.41 -3.03 -14.72
N ASP A 481 48.29 -2.10 -15.09
CA ASP A 481 48.83 -2.05 -16.45
C ASP A 481 49.41 -3.43 -16.78
N ALA A 482 49.04 -3.99 -17.92
CA ALA A 482 49.72 -5.17 -18.43
C ALA A 482 51.23 -4.88 -18.44
N PRO A 483 52.09 -5.78 -17.94
CA PRO A 483 53.52 -5.55 -17.91
C PRO A 483 53.96 -5.12 -19.30
N ALA A 484 54.58 -3.93 -19.39
CA ALA A 484 54.97 -3.34 -20.66
C ALA A 484 55.72 -4.40 -21.49
N SER A 485 55.17 -4.73 -22.65
CA SER A 485 55.88 -5.62 -23.56
C SER A 485 57.20 -4.96 -23.93
N VAL A 486 58.30 -5.70 -23.83
CA VAL A 486 59.63 -5.21 -24.27
C VAL A 486 59.58 -5.10 -25.80
N ASN A 487 59.13 -3.95 -26.30
CA ASN A 487 58.97 -3.68 -27.73
C ASN A 487 60.31 -3.32 -28.39
N THR A 488 61.33 -2.98 -27.61
CA THR A 488 62.64 -2.56 -28.13
C THR A 488 63.76 -2.93 -27.16
N ILE A 489 64.72 -3.73 -27.64
CA ILE A 489 66.01 -3.95 -26.98
C ILE A 489 67.06 -3.20 -27.80
N SER A 490 67.50 -2.03 -27.34
CA SER A 490 68.60 -1.29 -27.96
C SER A 490 69.94 -1.74 -27.39
N THR A 491 70.54 -2.77 -27.98
CA THR A 491 71.96 -3.04 -27.73
C THR A 491 72.80 -2.12 -28.60
N ALA A 492 73.71 -1.33 -28.02
CA ALA A 492 74.80 -0.73 -28.77
C ALA A 492 75.47 -1.83 -29.62
N LYS A 493 75.62 -1.62 -30.93
CA LYS A 493 76.25 -2.58 -31.84
C LYS A 493 77.70 -2.82 -31.41
N LYS A 494 77.92 -3.79 -30.53
CA LYS A 494 79.24 -4.29 -30.15
C LYS A 494 79.42 -5.62 -30.86
N ASN A 495 80.08 -5.55 -32.00
CA ASN A 495 80.42 -6.62 -32.95
C ASN A 495 80.27 -8.05 -32.37
N GLY A 496 79.13 -8.72 -32.66
CA GLY A 496 78.97 -10.17 -32.50
C GLY A 496 78.81 -10.70 -31.08
N ALA A 497 78.56 -9.87 -30.06
CA ALA A 497 78.28 -10.35 -28.70
C ALA A 497 76.94 -11.12 -28.62
N ILE A 498 76.95 -12.26 -27.93
CA ILE A 498 75.79 -13.12 -27.70
C ILE A 498 75.45 -13.06 -26.21
N TYR A 499 74.18 -12.94 -25.86
CA TYR A 499 73.69 -12.96 -24.48
C TYR A 499 72.65 -14.06 -24.30
N ASN A 500 72.74 -14.82 -23.21
CA ASN A 500 71.69 -15.78 -22.83
C ASN A 500 70.50 -15.08 -22.16
N LEU A 501 69.46 -15.84 -21.79
CA LEU A 501 68.26 -15.32 -21.14
C LEU A 501 68.53 -14.63 -19.79
N ALA A 502 69.63 -15.00 -19.10
CA ALA A 502 70.08 -14.37 -17.86
C ALA A 502 70.88 -13.07 -18.09
N GLY A 503 71.00 -12.59 -19.33
CA GLY A 503 71.76 -11.39 -19.67
C GLY A 503 73.29 -11.59 -19.61
N GLN A 504 73.76 -12.82 -19.46
CA GLN A 504 75.19 -13.14 -19.42
C GLN A 504 75.74 -13.22 -20.84
N ARG A 505 76.90 -12.61 -21.07
CA ARG A 505 77.61 -12.75 -22.34
C ARG A 505 78.14 -14.18 -22.49
N VAL A 506 77.82 -14.80 -23.61
CA VAL A 506 78.28 -16.16 -23.95
C VAL A 506 79.08 -16.14 -25.26
N GLN A 507 79.91 -17.16 -25.47
CA GLN A 507 80.74 -17.27 -26.66
C GLN A 507 80.05 -18.01 -27.81
N THR A 508 79.17 -18.96 -27.49
CA THR A 508 78.44 -19.79 -28.46
C THR A 508 76.97 -19.94 -28.05
N MET A 509 76.12 -20.22 -29.03
CA MET A 509 74.72 -20.60 -28.77
C MET A 509 74.64 -22.13 -28.66
N SER A 510 74.13 -22.63 -27.55
CA SER A 510 73.70 -24.03 -27.38
C SER A 510 72.16 -24.07 -27.38
N ARG A 511 71.51 -25.17 -26.99
CA ARG A 511 70.04 -25.23 -26.91
C ARG A 511 69.49 -24.15 -25.96
N GLY A 512 68.68 -23.22 -26.48
CA GLY A 512 68.10 -22.13 -25.68
C GLY A 512 67.75 -20.86 -26.47
N LEU A 513 67.36 -19.82 -25.72
CA LEU A 513 67.06 -18.48 -26.23
C LEU A 513 68.26 -17.54 -26.05
N TYR A 514 68.61 -16.80 -27.10
CA TYR A 514 69.73 -15.85 -27.10
C TYR A 514 69.38 -14.53 -27.76
N ILE A 515 70.14 -13.50 -27.41
CA ILE A 515 70.16 -12.20 -28.09
C ILE A 515 71.54 -12.01 -28.72
N LYS A 516 71.60 -11.79 -30.04
CA LYS A 516 72.83 -11.43 -30.77
C LYS A 516 72.51 -10.28 -31.72
N ASP A 517 73.30 -9.22 -31.65
CA ASP A 517 73.13 -8.01 -32.49
C ASP A 517 71.69 -7.43 -32.45
N GLY A 518 71.07 -7.45 -31.27
CA GLY A 518 69.69 -6.99 -31.05
C GLY A 518 68.59 -7.91 -31.60
N LYS A 519 68.94 -9.08 -32.17
CA LYS A 519 67.99 -10.07 -32.68
C LYS A 519 67.87 -11.27 -31.74
N LYS A 520 66.66 -11.84 -31.67
CA LYS A 520 66.37 -13.05 -30.90
C LYS A 520 66.71 -14.30 -31.71
N PHE A 521 67.36 -15.27 -31.07
CA PHE A 521 67.70 -16.56 -31.66
C PHE A 521 67.20 -17.68 -30.76
N ILE A 522 66.59 -18.71 -31.36
CA ILE A 522 66.24 -19.96 -30.69
C ILE A 522 67.08 -21.05 -31.33
N VAL A 523 67.90 -21.71 -30.52
CA VAL A 523 68.64 -22.89 -30.94
C VAL A 523 67.96 -24.09 -30.32
N LYS A 524 67.49 -25.00 -31.18
CA LYS A 524 66.75 -26.20 -30.80
C LYS A 524 67.68 -27.35 -30.43
#